data_AF-A0A2W6BDM7-F1
#
_entry.id   AF-A0A2W6BDM7-F1
#
_cell.length_a   1.000
_cell.length_b   1.000
_cell.length_c   1.000
_cell.angle_alpha   90.00
_cell.angle_beta   90.00
_cell.angle_gamma   90.00
#
_symmetry.space_group_name_H-M   'P 1'
#
loop_
_entity.id
_entity.type
_entity.pdbx_description
1 polymer ?
#
loop_
_entity_poly.entity_id
_entity_poly.type
_entity_poly.pdbx_seq_one_letter_code
_entity_poly.pdbx_strand_id
1 'polypeptide(L)'
;MPELIAAGLILTGVLLVLLRDWRITVAALFAQYLLLGLLISITLPADLHLGADLNSAALIEAATGLTVTLLFSITARMVVGGELTADTYAGQELDEFQQAALRRQRRRVTRDAVQARANRRAIVGEYLLPTAALLICATAAYSLSQLYPLGRSPINDFSFYWVVLCGLFTLLLARDLIKISIGLLVLLNGLGLLLASLGQRPGLLVEGTQAAVTIGLATALSYLWLSLHARLHSLNLDEVLRGDD
;
A
#
# COMPACT_ATOMS: atom_id res chain seq x y z
N MET A 1 9.81 -20.75 13.77
CA MET A 1 8.98 -19.52 13.82
C MET A 1 9.34 -18.47 12.77
N PRO A 2 10.60 -18.07 12.54
CA PRO A 2 10.91 -16.99 11.58
C PRO A 2 10.49 -17.31 10.14
N GLU A 3 10.52 -18.59 9.75
CA GLU A 3 10.04 -19.06 8.44
C GLU A 3 8.55 -18.78 8.21
N LEU A 4 7.71 -18.89 9.25
CA LEU A 4 6.27 -18.59 9.15
C LEU A 4 6.03 -17.09 8.94
N ILE A 5 6.83 -16.25 9.59
CA ILE A 5 6.77 -14.80 9.43
C ILE A 5 7.22 -14.41 8.02
N ALA A 6 8.31 -15.01 7.53
CA ALA A 6 8.78 -14.79 6.16
C ALA A 6 7.73 -15.24 5.14
N ALA A 7 7.10 -16.40 5.32
CA ALA A 7 6.00 -16.86 4.47
C ALA A 7 4.81 -15.88 4.50
N GLY A 8 4.49 -15.33 5.67
CA GLY A 8 3.49 -14.26 5.81
C GLY A 8 3.86 -13.00 5.02
N LEU A 9 5.12 -12.55 5.10
CA LEU A 9 5.61 -11.37 4.36
C LEU A 9 5.60 -11.59 2.85
N ILE A 10 5.91 -12.82 2.41
CA ILE A 10 5.75 -13.23 1.01
C ILE A 10 4.29 -13.10 0.61
N LEU A 11 3.38 -13.70 1.37
CA LEU A 11 1.95 -13.67 1.08
C LEU A 11 1.41 -12.24 1.02
N THR A 12 1.73 -11.38 2.00
CA THR A 12 1.27 -9.99 1.99
C THR A 12 1.85 -9.21 0.80
N GLY A 13 3.13 -9.39 0.48
CA GLY A 13 3.76 -8.77 -0.69
C GLY A 13 3.10 -9.20 -2.02
N VAL A 14 2.75 -10.48 -2.14
CA VAL A 14 1.98 -11.00 -3.30
C VAL A 14 0.61 -10.35 -3.39
N LEU A 15 -0.11 -10.29 -2.26
CA LEU A 15 -1.44 -9.68 -2.21
C LEU A 15 -1.40 -8.19 -2.60
N LEU A 16 -0.39 -7.45 -2.13
CA LEU A 16 -0.24 -6.02 -2.45
C LEU A 16 0.02 -5.76 -3.94
N VAL A 17 0.88 -6.58 -4.56
CA VAL A 17 1.20 -6.42 -6.00
C VAL A 17 0.03 -6.84 -6.87
N LEU A 18 -0.59 -7.99 -6.59
CA LEU A 18 -1.60 -8.59 -7.47
C LEU A 18 -3.00 -7.99 -7.30
N LEU A 19 -3.42 -7.70 -6.07
CA LEU A 19 -4.81 -7.32 -5.82
C LEU A 19 -5.05 -5.83 -6.09
N ARG A 20 -6.22 -5.54 -6.66
CA ARG A 20 -6.69 -4.17 -6.94
C ARG A 20 -7.70 -3.66 -5.92
N ASP A 21 -8.33 -4.55 -5.15
CA ASP A 21 -9.33 -4.16 -4.17
C ASP A 21 -8.67 -3.46 -2.98
N TRP A 22 -9.04 -2.20 -2.75
CA TRP A 22 -8.48 -1.35 -1.71
C TRP A 22 -8.63 -1.97 -0.31
N ARG A 23 -9.72 -2.71 -0.08
CA ARG A 23 -9.98 -3.35 1.22
C ARG A 23 -8.91 -4.38 1.54
N ILE A 24 -8.58 -5.20 0.53
CA ILE A 24 -7.61 -6.26 0.70
C ILE A 24 -6.20 -5.68 0.72
N THR A 25 -5.91 -4.63 -0.07
CA THR A 25 -4.58 -4.00 -0.04
C THR A 25 -4.32 -3.29 1.29
N VAL A 26 -5.32 -2.62 1.89
CA VAL A 26 -5.16 -2.00 3.21
C VAL A 26 -5.03 -3.06 4.31
N ALA A 27 -5.80 -4.15 4.23
CA ALA A 27 -5.65 -5.27 5.16
C ALA A 27 -4.29 -5.96 5.03
N ALA A 28 -3.80 -6.16 3.80
CA ALA A 28 -2.48 -6.72 3.53
C ALA A 28 -1.36 -5.80 4.03
N LEU A 29 -1.53 -4.47 3.89
CA LEU A 29 -0.61 -3.48 4.46
C LEU A 29 -0.55 -3.62 5.98
N PHE A 30 -1.69 -3.68 6.67
CA PHE A 30 -1.75 -3.89 8.12
C PHE A 30 -1.05 -5.18 8.55
N ALA A 31 -1.36 -6.29 7.89
CA ALA A 31 -0.74 -7.58 8.15
C ALA A 31 0.78 -7.51 7.95
N GLN A 32 1.24 -6.77 6.93
CA GLN A 32 2.66 -6.57 6.68
C GLN A 32 3.34 -5.79 7.81
N TYR A 33 2.77 -4.68 8.31
CA TYR A 33 3.31 -3.97 9.48
C TYR A 33 3.40 -4.88 10.72
N LEU A 34 2.37 -5.69 10.99
CA LEU A 34 2.40 -6.62 12.12
C LEU A 34 3.49 -7.68 11.97
N LEU A 35 3.63 -8.28 10.80
CA LEU A 35 4.66 -9.28 10.53
C LEU A 35 6.07 -8.70 10.61
N LEU A 36 6.25 -7.45 10.17
CA LEU A 36 7.50 -6.72 10.33
C LEU A 36 7.82 -6.45 11.80
N GLY A 37 6.87 -5.94 12.57
CA GLY A 37 7.05 -5.75 14.01
C GLY A 37 7.39 -7.06 14.74
N LEU A 38 6.74 -8.17 14.37
CA LEU A 38 7.07 -9.49 14.90
C LEU A 38 8.47 -9.97 14.49
N LEU A 39 8.88 -9.73 13.24
CA LEU A 39 10.22 -10.07 12.77
C LEU A 39 11.28 -9.28 13.57
N ILE A 40 11.06 -7.98 13.73
CA ILE A 40 11.92 -7.09 14.52
C ILE A 40 12.01 -7.59 15.97
N SER A 41 10.89 -7.96 16.59
CA SER A 41 10.81 -8.49 17.95
C SER A 41 11.67 -9.74 18.18
N ILE A 42 11.81 -10.60 17.16
CA ILE A 42 12.64 -11.80 17.25
C ILE A 42 14.13 -11.49 17.04
N THR A 43 14.44 -10.44 16.26
CA THR A 43 15.81 -10.09 15.87
C THR A 43 16.51 -9.19 16.87
N LEU A 44 15.75 -8.33 17.55
CA LEU A 44 16.22 -7.39 18.55
C LEU A 44 15.69 -7.83 19.92
N PRO A 45 16.52 -7.86 20.97
CA PRO A 45 16.07 -8.30 22.29
C PRO A 45 15.09 -7.29 22.90
N ALA A 46 14.29 -7.78 23.84
CA ALA A 46 13.30 -6.99 24.55
C ALA A 46 13.97 -5.92 25.42
N ASP A 47 13.47 -4.70 25.32
CA ASP A 47 13.94 -3.54 26.09
C ASP A 47 12.87 -3.08 27.11
N LEU A 48 11.64 -3.61 27.05
CA LEU A 48 10.51 -3.21 27.89
C LEU A 48 10.00 -4.41 28.73
N HIS A 49 9.96 -4.25 30.05
CA HIS A 49 9.46 -5.27 30.98
C HIS A 49 8.11 -4.83 31.55
N LEU A 50 7.02 -5.04 30.80
CA LEU A 50 5.64 -4.69 31.18
C LEU A 50 4.83 -5.96 31.42
N GLY A 51 5.27 -6.77 32.38
CA GLY A 51 4.67 -8.08 32.70
C GLY A 51 4.98 -9.19 31.66
N ALA A 52 5.35 -8.81 30.44
CA ALA A 52 6.01 -9.63 29.44
C ALA A 52 7.20 -8.87 28.86
N ASP A 53 8.23 -9.59 28.44
CA ASP A 53 9.42 -9.04 27.77
C ASP A 53 9.02 -8.61 26.36
N LEU A 54 8.74 -7.32 26.18
CA LEU A 54 8.27 -6.73 24.94
C LEU A 54 9.36 -5.87 24.31
N ASN A 55 9.41 -5.90 22.99
CA ASN A 55 10.26 -5.02 22.22
C ASN A 55 9.50 -3.72 21.92
N SER A 56 10.03 -2.58 22.36
CA SER A 56 9.45 -1.26 22.10
C SER A 56 9.37 -0.95 20.60
N ALA A 57 10.35 -1.44 19.82
CA ALA A 57 10.39 -1.29 18.37
C ALA A 57 9.16 -1.93 17.70
N ALA A 58 8.90 -3.19 18.06
CA ALA A 58 7.75 -3.93 17.56
C ALA A 58 6.42 -3.26 17.92
N LEU A 59 6.32 -2.67 19.12
CA LEU A 59 5.13 -1.94 19.56
C LEU A 59 4.92 -0.65 18.77
N ILE A 60 5.99 0.12 18.54
CA ILE A 60 5.93 1.35 17.73
C ILE A 60 5.52 1.01 16.30
N GLU A 61 6.11 -0.02 15.70
CA GLU A 61 5.79 -0.44 14.33
C GLU A 61 4.33 -0.92 14.22
N ALA A 62 3.85 -1.70 15.19
CA ALA A 62 2.45 -2.15 15.24
C ALA A 62 1.48 -0.97 15.42
N ALA A 63 1.79 -0.03 16.32
CA ALA A 63 0.98 1.17 16.52
C ALA A 63 0.94 2.04 15.25
N THR A 64 2.08 2.23 14.60
CA THR A 64 2.23 2.97 13.33
C THR A 64 1.39 2.31 12.24
N GLY A 65 1.51 0.99 12.07
CA GLY A 65 0.72 0.22 11.11
C GLY A 65 -0.77 0.36 11.36
N LEU A 66 -1.22 0.30 12.61
CA LEU A 66 -2.62 0.50 13.00
C LEU A 66 -3.10 1.91 12.65
N THR A 67 -2.32 2.95 12.99
CA THR A 67 -2.67 4.34 12.69
C THR A 67 -2.79 4.58 11.18
N VAL A 68 -1.77 4.16 10.41
CA VAL A 68 -1.75 4.31 8.96
C VAL A 68 -2.92 3.58 8.30
N THR A 69 -3.21 2.35 8.72
CA THR A 69 -4.28 1.54 8.13
C THR A 69 -5.67 2.06 8.49
N LEU A 70 -5.87 2.56 9.71
CA LEU A 70 -7.10 3.26 10.07
C LEU A 70 -7.30 4.51 9.22
N LEU A 71 -6.25 5.31 9.06
CA LEU A 71 -6.29 6.54 8.28
C LEU A 71 -6.69 6.27 6.83
N PHE A 72 -6.05 5.31 6.16
CA PHE A 72 -6.45 4.91 4.80
C PHE A 72 -7.83 4.27 4.73
N SER A 73 -8.21 3.47 5.73
CA SER A 73 -9.54 2.84 5.77
C SER A 73 -10.67 3.87 5.88
N ILE A 74 -10.47 4.89 6.73
CA ILE A 74 -11.42 5.98 6.91
C ILE A 74 -11.53 6.79 5.62
N THR A 75 -10.40 7.21 5.05
CA THR A 75 -10.38 8.00 3.81
C THR A 75 -11.00 7.24 2.65
N ALA A 76 -10.71 5.94 2.53
CA ALA A 76 -11.31 5.09 1.52
C ALA A 76 -12.83 4.96 1.68
N ARG A 77 -13.32 4.83 2.92
CA ARG A 77 -14.77 4.81 3.17
C ARG A 77 -15.42 6.16 2.89
N MET A 78 -14.78 7.28 3.23
CA MET A 78 -15.32 8.62 2.94
C MET A 78 -15.44 8.86 1.43
N VAL A 79 -14.41 8.49 0.67
CA VAL A 79 -14.36 8.69 -0.80
C VAL A 79 -15.27 7.70 -1.53
N VAL A 80 -15.23 6.41 -1.20
CA VAL A 80 -16.00 5.37 -1.90
C VAL A 80 -17.44 5.27 -1.39
N GLY A 81 -17.65 5.49 -0.09
CA GLY A 81 -18.97 5.42 0.55
C GLY A 81 -19.84 6.65 0.30
N GLY A 82 -19.27 7.73 -0.25
CA GLY A 82 -20.03 8.91 -0.65
C GLY A 82 -20.65 9.70 0.51
N GLU A 83 -20.19 9.49 1.75
CA GLU A 83 -20.75 10.17 2.94
C GLU A 83 -20.57 11.69 2.86
N LEU A 84 -19.43 12.20 2.35
CA LEU A 84 -19.26 13.63 2.07
C LEU A 84 -20.08 14.12 0.86
N THR A 85 -20.33 13.23 -0.09
CA THR A 85 -21.02 13.52 -1.36
C THR A 85 -22.53 13.56 -1.17
N ALA A 86 -23.11 12.80 -0.23
CA ALA A 86 -24.54 12.84 0.03
C ALA A 86 -24.95 14.20 0.65
N ASP A 87 -24.22 14.69 1.65
CA ASP A 87 -24.55 15.96 2.30
C ASP A 87 -24.24 17.19 1.45
N THR A 88 -23.14 17.18 0.68
CA THR A 88 -22.78 18.32 -0.17
C THR A 88 -23.70 18.44 -1.40
N TYR A 89 -24.23 17.31 -1.91
CA TYR A 89 -25.07 17.30 -3.12
C TYR A 89 -26.57 17.29 -2.82
N ALA A 90 -27.00 16.90 -1.61
CA ALA A 90 -28.40 16.98 -1.20
C ALA A 90 -28.90 18.44 -1.10
N GLY A 91 -28.00 19.41 -0.91
CA GLY A 91 -28.34 20.84 -0.86
C GLY A 91 -28.26 21.58 -2.20
N GLN A 92 -27.71 20.97 -3.24
CA GLN A 92 -27.49 21.62 -4.54
C GLN A 92 -28.41 20.95 -5.57
N GLU A 93 -29.53 21.62 -5.89
CA GLU A 93 -30.41 21.20 -6.99
C GLU A 93 -29.52 20.89 -8.20
N LEU A 94 -29.48 19.62 -8.60
CA LEU A 94 -28.66 19.16 -9.72
C LEU A 94 -29.12 19.86 -10.99
N ASP A 95 -28.39 20.92 -11.33
CA ASP A 95 -28.54 21.73 -12.52
C ASP A 95 -28.68 20.81 -13.75
N GLU A 96 -29.58 21.13 -14.68
CA GLU A 96 -29.92 20.26 -15.84
C GLU A 96 -28.67 19.84 -16.63
N PHE A 97 -27.64 20.68 -16.62
CA PHE A 97 -26.32 20.40 -17.19
C PHE A 97 -25.59 19.22 -16.53
N GLN A 98 -25.63 19.08 -15.21
CA GLN A 98 -25.00 17.97 -14.50
C GLN A 98 -25.77 16.66 -14.74
N GLN A 99 -27.10 16.71 -14.80
CA GLN A 99 -27.91 15.55 -15.16
C GLN A 99 -27.65 15.12 -16.62
N ALA A 100 -27.48 16.06 -17.54
CA ALA A 100 -27.08 15.80 -18.92
C ALA A 100 -25.67 15.21 -19.01
N ALA A 101 -24.73 15.67 -18.19
CA ALA A 101 -23.38 15.11 -18.08
C ALA A 101 -23.41 13.66 -17.57
N LEU A 102 -24.19 13.37 -16.52
CA LEU A 102 -24.40 12.01 -15.99
C LEU A 102 -25.00 11.06 -17.04
N ARG A 103 -25.93 11.54 -17.88
CA ARG A 103 -26.48 10.76 -18.99
C ARG A 103 -25.44 10.46 -20.07
N ARG A 104 -24.55 11.42 -20.39
CA ARG A 104 -23.42 11.20 -21.31
C ARG A 104 -22.41 10.21 -20.73
N GLN A 105 -22.14 10.30 -19.43
CA GLN A 105 -21.25 9.39 -18.71
C GLN A 105 -21.80 7.96 -18.71
N ARG A 106 -23.11 7.77 -18.44
CA ARG A 106 -23.76 6.44 -18.54
C ARG A 106 -23.65 5.82 -19.94
N ARG A 107 -23.75 6.64 -21.00
CA ARG A 107 -23.57 6.16 -22.39
C ARG A 107 -22.12 5.76 -22.68
N ARG A 108 -21.14 6.42 -22.07
CA ARG A 108 -19.71 6.03 -22.16
C ARG A 108 -19.45 4.70 -21.44
N VAL A 109 -19.90 4.57 -20.18
CA VAL A 109 -19.79 3.31 -19.40
C VAL A 109 -20.44 2.12 -20.13
N THR A 110 -21.56 2.34 -20.82
CA THR A 110 -22.23 1.28 -21.59
C THR A 110 -21.43 0.90 -22.85
N ARG A 111 -20.82 1.88 -23.54
CA ARG A 111 -19.92 1.62 -24.67
C ARG A 111 -18.65 0.91 -24.22
N ASP A 112 -18.06 1.33 -23.11
CA ASP A 112 -16.88 0.71 -22.51
C ASP A 112 -17.19 -0.72 -22.04
N ALA A 113 -18.39 -0.99 -21.52
CA ALA A 113 -18.82 -2.35 -21.17
C ALA A 113 -19.01 -3.27 -22.40
N VAL A 114 -19.47 -2.72 -23.53
CA VAL A 114 -19.56 -3.45 -24.80
C VAL A 114 -18.17 -3.68 -25.40
N GLN A 115 -17.27 -2.71 -25.30
CA GLN A 115 -15.88 -2.81 -25.75
C GLN A 115 -15.04 -3.74 -24.85
N ALA A 116 -15.33 -3.77 -23.55
CA ALA A 116 -14.72 -4.69 -22.58
C ALA A 116 -15.05 -6.16 -22.85
N ARG A 117 -16.25 -6.46 -23.39
CA ARG A 117 -16.60 -7.83 -23.85
C ARG A 117 -15.79 -8.26 -25.07
N ALA A 118 -15.47 -7.35 -25.98
CA ALA A 118 -14.57 -7.63 -27.11
C ALA A 118 -13.11 -7.80 -26.65
N ASN A 119 -12.74 -7.18 -25.52
CA ASN A 119 -11.38 -7.15 -24.98
C ASN A 119 -11.05 -8.29 -24.00
N ARG A 120 -11.61 -9.50 -24.19
CA ARG A 120 -11.28 -10.69 -23.37
C ARG A 120 -9.77 -11.00 -23.31
N ARG A 121 -9.00 -10.58 -24.34
CA ARG A 121 -7.53 -10.60 -24.37
C ARG A 121 -6.88 -9.56 -23.44
N ALA A 122 -7.51 -8.41 -23.22
CA ALA A 122 -7.02 -7.40 -22.28
C ALA A 122 -7.14 -7.86 -20.82
N ILE A 123 -8.18 -8.62 -20.46
CA ILE A 123 -8.33 -9.19 -19.10
C ILE A 123 -7.15 -10.10 -18.76
N VAL A 124 -6.71 -10.94 -19.71
CA VAL A 124 -5.54 -11.81 -19.52
C VAL A 124 -4.25 -10.96 -19.43
N GLY A 125 -4.12 -9.92 -20.26
CA GLY A 125 -3.02 -8.95 -20.19
C GLY A 125 -2.94 -8.18 -18.86
N GLU A 126 -4.08 -7.87 -18.25
CA GLU A 126 -4.15 -7.11 -16.99
C GLU A 126 -3.63 -7.88 -15.78
N TYR A 127 -3.69 -9.22 -15.79
CA TYR A 127 -3.13 -10.06 -14.74
C TYR A 127 -1.74 -10.63 -15.10
N LEU A 128 -1.44 -10.79 -16.39
CA LEU A 128 -0.12 -11.24 -16.85
C LEU A 128 1.00 -10.26 -16.44
N LEU A 129 0.77 -8.95 -16.55
CA LEU A 129 1.79 -7.97 -16.21
C LEU A 129 2.15 -7.99 -14.70
N PRO A 130 1.18 -7.91 -13.75
CA PRO A 130 1.49 -8.02 -12.32
C PRO A 130 2.10 -9.36 -11.92
N THR A 131 1.67 -10.47 -12.53
CA THR A 131 2.22 -11.80 -12.23
C THR A 131 3.64 -11.96 -12.76
N ALA A 132 3.94 -11.48 -13.97
CA ALA A 132 5.30 -11.44 -14.49
C ALA A 132 6.21 -10.54 -13.62
N ALA A 133 5.71 -9.36 -13.24
CA ALA A 133 6.40 -8.46 -12.31
C ALA A 133 6.68 -9.14 -10.97
N LEU A 134 5.75 -9.94 -10.44
CA LEU A 134 5.93 -10.70 -9.22
C LEU A 134 7.02 -11.76 -9.34
N LEU A 135 7.09 -12.49 -10.47
CA LEU A 135 8.16 -13.46 -10.73
C LEU A 135 9.53 -12.78 -10.81
N ILE A 136 9.60 -11.63 -11.48
CA ILE A 136 10.82 -10.81 -11.55
C ILE A 136 11.19 -10.31 -10.15
N CYS A 137 10.22 -9.84 -9.37
CA CYS A 137 10.41 -9.41 -7.99
C CYS A 137 10.99 -10.54 -7.12
N ALA A 138 10.40 -11.74 -7.17
CA ALA A 138 10.86 -12.90 -6.41
C ALA A 138 12.27 -13.33 -6.78
N THR A 139 12.55 -13.41 -8.09
CA THR A 139 13.88 -13.80 -8.59
C THR A 139 14.92 -12.74 -8.26
N ALA A 140 14.59 -11.44 -8.38
CA ALA A 140 15.48 -10.35 -7.99
C ALA A 140 15.74 -10.32 -6.48
N ALA A 141 14.70 -10.47 -5.64
CA ALA A 141 14.83 -10.51 -4.18
C ALA A 141 15.75 -11.66 -3.74
N TYR A 142 15.52 -12.85 -4.29
CA TYR A 142 16.36 -14.01 -4.01
C TYR A 142 17.80 -13.79 -4.48
N SER A 143 18.00 -13.33 -5.71
CA SER A 143 19.34 -13.10 -6.27
C SER A 143 20.11 -12.03 -5.49
N LEU A 144 19.46 -10.92 -5.13
CA LEU A 144 20.06 -9.86 -4.33
C LEU A 144 20.42 -10.33 -2.92
N SER A 145 19.57 -11.14 -2.28
CA SER A 145 19.88 -11.69 -0.96
C SER A 145 21.12 -12.59 -0.95
N GLN A 146 21.43 -13.26 -2.06
CA GLN A 146 22.60 -14.11 -2.20
C GLN A 146 23.86 -13.31 -2.59
N LEU A 147 23.70 -12.31 -3.46
CA LEU A 147 24.81 -11.50 -3.96
C LEU A 147 25.26 -10.42 -2.95
N TYR A 148 24.32 -9.89 -2.17
CA TYR A 148 24.54 -8.79 -1.24
C TYR A 148 23.91 -9.09 0.13
N PRO A 149 24.50 -10.00 0.91
CA PRO A 149 24.08 -10.21 2.30
C PRO A 149 24.40 -8.94 3.11
N LEU A 150 23.36 -8.37 3.71
CA LEU A 150 23.43 -7.11 4.46
C LEU A 150 23.61 -7.36 5.96
N GLY A 151 23.08 -8.48 6.44
CA GLY A 151 23.00 -8.80 7.85
C GLY A 151 23.55 -10.18 8.19
N ARG A 152 23.34 -10.57 9.45
CA ARG A 152 23.77 -11.88 9.97
C ARG A 152 22.77 -13.01 9.69
N SER A 153 21.56 -12.67 9.23
CA SER A 153 20.47 -13.61 9.01
C SER A 153 20.00 -13.57 7.57
N PRO A 154 20.07 -14.69 6.82
CA PRO A 154 19.61 -14.73 5.43
C PRO A 154 18.11 -14.45 5.29
N ILE A 155 17.32 -14.73 6.34
CA ILE A 155 15.89 -14.45 6.37
C ILE A 155 15.63 -12.95 6.38
N ASN A 156 16.35 -12.19 7.20
CA ASN A 156 16.17 -10.73 7.30
C ASN A 156 16.55 -10.06 5.97
N ASP A 157 17.64 -10.49 5.36
CA ASP A 157 18.13 -9.94 4.11
C ASP A 157 17.14 -10.20 2.98
N PHE A 158 16.65 -11.44 2.86
CA PHE A 158 15.59 -11.77 1.91
C PHE A 158 14.32 -10.96 2.16
N SER A 159 13.85 -10.87 3.42
CA SER A 159 12.65 -10.10 3.77
C SER A 159 12.80 -8.62 3.43
N PHE A 160 13.97 -8.02 3.64
CA PHE A 160 14.26 -6.65 3.25
C PHE A 160 14.11 -6.45 1.74
N TYR A 161 14.85 -7.23 0.94
CA TYR A 161 14.80 -7.09 -0.53
C TYR A 161 13.41 -7.37 -1.08
N TRP A 162 12.72 -8.39 -0.54
CA TRP A 162 11.36 -8.73 -0.93
C TRP A 162 10.39 -7.58 -0.66
N VAL A 163 10.38 -7.02 0.54
CA VAL A 163 9.48 -5.92 0.93
C VAL A 163 9.73 -4.67 0.09
N VAL A 164 11.00 -4.28 -0.09
CA VAL A 164 11.37 -3.11 -0.89
C VAL A 164 10.96 -3.29 -2.35
N LEU A 165 11.26 -4.44 -2.95
CA LEU A 165 10.89 -4.70 -4.34
C LEU A 165 9.37 -4.78 -4.51
N CYS A 166 8.63 -5.39 -3.58
CA CYS A 166 7.16 -5.36 -3.59
C CYS A 166 6.63 -3.94 -3.54
N GLY A 167 7.18 -3.06 -2.70
CA GLY A 167 6.82 -1.64 -2.66
C GLY A 167 7.08 -0.93 -4.00
N LEU A 168 8.26 -1.14 -4.58
CA LEU A 168 8.66 -0.57 -5.87
C LEU A 168 7.76 -1.04 -7.02
N PHE A 169 7.50 -2.35 -7.12
CA PHE A 169 6.62 -2.90 -8.15
C PHE A 169 5.16 -2.47 -7.95
N THR A 170 4.71 -2.32 -6.70
CA THR A 170 3.39 -1.76 -6.40
C THR A 170 3.27 -0.33 -6.90
N LEU A 171 4.31 0.50 -6.72
CA LEU A 171 4.37 1.85 -7.28
C LEU A 171 4.35 1.83 -8.81
N LEU A 172 5.18 1.00 -9.44
CA LEU A 172 5.32 0.94 -10.89
C LEU A 172 4.04 0.48 -11.58
N LEU A 173 3.27 -0.40 -10.93
CA LEU A 173 2.00 -0.92 -11.43
C LEU A 173 0.78 -0.14 -10.92
N ALA A 174 0.98 0.93 -10.15
CA ALA A 174 -0.11 1.69 -9.59
C ALA A 174 -0.86 2.47 -10.68
N ARG A 175 -2.18 2.29 -10.73
CA ARG A 175 -3.09 3.09 -11.58
C ARG A 175 -3.89 4.11 -10.80
N ASP A 176 -3.96 3.90 -9.47
CA ASP A 176 -4.72 4.72 -8.54
C ASP A 176 -3.80 5.28 -7.48
N LEU A 177 -4.14 6.47 -6.97
CA LEU A 177 -3.36 7.14 -5.94
C LEU A 177 -3.23 6.32 -4.65
N ILE A 178 -4.22 5.47 -4.35
CA ILE A 178 -4.17 4.54 -3.20
C ILE A 178 -3.00 3.58 -3.36
N LYS A 179 -2.85 2.95 -4.54
CA LYS A 179 -1.73 2.02 -4.78
C LYS A 179 -0.39 2.73 -4.76
N ILE A 180 -0.31 3.95 -5.29
CA ILE A 180 0.90 4.78 -5.18
C ILE A 180 1.23 4.99 -3.69
N SER A 181 0.24 5.38 -2.90
CA SER A 181 0.43 5.65 -1.47
C SER A 181 0.88 4.40 -0.71
N ILE A 182 0.22 3.26 -0.95
CA ILE A 182 0.57 1.97 -0.33
C ILE A 182 1.98 1.54 -0.73
N GLY A 183 2.34 1.61 -2.02
CA GLY A 183 3.69 1.26 -2.48
C GLY A 183 4.78 2.10 -1.82
N LEU A 184 4.53 3.40 -1.64
CA LEU A 184 5.46 4.31 -0.97
C LEU A 184 5.62 3.99 0.53
N LEU A 185 4.52 3.66 1.22
CA LEU A 185 4.56 3.26 2.63
C LEU A 185 5.29 1.91 2.82
N VAL A 186 5.10 0.97 1.91
CA VAL A 186 5.81 -0.31 1.93
C VAL A 186 7.31 -0.12 1.73
N LEU A 187 7.72 0.80 0.84
CA LEU A 187 9.13 1.15 0.66
C LEU A 187 9.75 1.74 1.93
N LEU A 188 9.03 2.64 2.62
CA LEU A 188 9.49 3.21 3.89
C LEU A 188 9.65 2.16 4.97
N ASN A 189 8.74 1.19 5.05
CA ASN A 189 8.88 0.06 5.97
C ASN A 189 10.13 -0.79 5.69
N GLY A 190 10.54 -0.87 4.43
CA GLY A 190 11.81 -1.49 4.06
C GLY A 190 13.02 -0.86 4.79
N LEU A 191 12.99 0.45 5.09
CA LEU A 191 14.08 1.11 5.83
C LEU A 191 14.21 0.59 7.27
N GLY A 192 13.09 0.32 7.94
CA GLY A 192 13.11 -0.27 9.29
C GLY A 192 13.78 -1.65 9.29
N LEU A 193 13.47 -2.48 8.29
CA LEU A 193 14.15 -3.76 8.10
C LEU A 193 15.62 -3.63 7.75
N LEU A 194 16.00 -2.63 6.95
CA LEU A 194 17.40 -2.39 6.62
C LEU A 194 18.20 -2.10 7.90
N LEU A 195 17.69 -1.19 8.74
CA LEU A 195 18.34 -0.84 10.00
C LEU A 195 18.45 -2.05 10.94
N ALA A 196 17.39 -2.87 11.00
CA ALA A 196 17.40 -4.12 11.76
C ALA A 196 18.39 -5.16 11.19
N SER A 197 18.49 -5.30 9.87
CA SER A 197 19.44 -6.22 9.21
C SER A 197 20.90 -5.81 9.47
N LEU A 198 21.19 -4.50 9.47
CA LEU A 198 22.50 -3.95 9.82
C LEU A 198 22.86 -4.15 11.31
N GLY A 199 21.97 -4.73 12.11
CA GLY A 199 22.17 -4.98 13.54
C GLY A 199 22.23 -3.70 14.36
N GLN A 200 21.81 -2.57 13.80
CA GLN A 200 21.68 -1.33 14.54
C GLN A 200 20.38 -1.39 15.34
N ARG A 201 20.47 -1.11 16.64
CA ARG A 201 19.29 -0.77 17.44
C ARG A 201 19.06 0.72 17.25
N PRO A 202 18.12 1.14 16.38
CA PRO A 202 17.73 2.54 16.39
C PRO A 202 17.28 2.88 17.81
N GLY A 203 17.80 3.96 18.38
CA GLY A 203 17.29 4.44 19.66
C GLY A 203 15.80 4.76 19.51
N LEU A 204 15.04 4.68 20.62
CA LEU A 204 13.60 4.95 20.65
C LEU A 204 13.20 6.24 19.92
N LEU A 205 14.06 7.27 19.98
CA LEU A 205 13.87 8.53 19.29
C LEU A 205 13.93 8.38 17.76
N VAL A 206 14.90 7.62 17.23
CA VAL A 206 15.05 7.42 15.78
C VAL A 206 13.83 6.67 15.24
N GLU A 207 13.43 5.60 15.93
CA GLU A 207 12.28 4.81 15.53
C GLU A 207 10.96 5.59 15.68
N GLY A 208 10.82 6.36 16.76
CA GLY A 208 9.70 7.27 16.94
C GLY A 208 9.64 8.38 15.88
N THR A 209 10.78 8.92 15.45
CA THR A 209 10.82 9.90 14.35
C THR A 209 10.46 9.27 13.01
N GLN A 210 10.92 8.05 12.73
CA GLN A 210 10.54 7.31 11.53
C GLN A 210 9.02 7.05 11.52
N ALA A 211 8.47 6.58 12.63
CA ALA A 211 7.03 6.39 12.79
C ALA A 211 6.25 7.70 12.57
N ALA A 212 6.70 8.81 13.16
CA ALA A 212 6.07 10.11 12.98
C ALA A 212 6.11 10.59 11.52
N VAL A 213 7.24 10.39 10.82
CA VAL A 213 7.37 10.70 9.39
C VAL A 213 6.42 9.84 8.56
N THR A 214 6.32 8.53 8.85
CA THR A 214 5.40 7.61 8.15
C THR A 214 3.94 8.01 8.35
N ILE A 215 3.53 8.35 9.59
CA ILE A 215 2.18 8.83 9.88
C ILE A 215 1.91 10.17 9.21
N GLY A 216 2.88 11.10 9.26
CA GLY A 216 2.77 12.39 8.59
C GLY A 216 2.60 12.24 7.08
N LEU A 217 3.38 11.36 6.46
CA LEU A 217 3.26 11.04 5.04
C LEU A 217 1.92 10.38 4.71
N ALA A 218 1.48 9.40 5.50
CA ALA A 218 0.18 8.75 5.33
C ALA A 218 -0.96 9.77 5.40
N THR A 219 -0.88 10.73 6.33
CA THR A 219 -1.82 11.84 6.47
C THR A 219 -1.81 12.74 5.23
N ALA A 220 -0.62 13.14 4.77
CA ALA A 220 -0.46 13.98 3.59
C ALA A 220 -1.02 13.31 2.33
N LEU A 221 -0.74 12.01 2.13
CA LEU A 221 -1.23 11.23 1.00
C LEU A 221 -2.75 11.05 1.04
N SER A 222 -3.30 10.80 2.21
CA SER A 222 -4.76 10.74 2.42
C SER A 222 -5.44 12.08 2.13
N TYR A 223 -4.86 13.18 2.60
CA TYR A 223 -5.38 14.51 2.31
C TYR A 223 -5.29 14.84 0.83
N LEU A 224 -4.17 14.51 0.18
CA LEU A 224 -3.98 14.65 -1.26
C LEU A 224 -5.07 13.88 -2.01
N TRP A 225 -5.34 12.64 -1.60
CA TRP A 225 -6.40 11.82 -2.18
C TRP A 225 -7.77 12.47 -2.07
N LEU A 226 -8.14 12.95 -0.89
CA LEU A 226 -9.41 13.63 -0.66
C LEU A 226 -9.53 14.90 -1.53
N SER A 227 -8.46 15.69 -1.60
CA SER A 227 -8.42 16.94 -2.37
C SER A 227 -8.54 16.72 -3.89
N LEU A 228 -7.90 15.67 -4.43
CA LEU A 228 -7.99 15.30 -5.83
C LEU A 228 -9.39 14.80 -6.16
N HIS A 229 -9.97 13.97 -5.29
CA HIS A 229 -11.33 13.47 -5.48
C HIS A 229 -12.36 14.60 -5.50
N ALA A 230 -12.23 15.58 -4.59
CA ALA A 230 -13.11 16.74 -4.54
C ALA A 230 -13.01 17.63 -5.80
N ARG A 231 -11.87 17.65 -6.49
CA ARG A 231 -11.61 18.51 -7.65
C ARG A 231 -11.88 17.86 -9.01
N LEU A 232 -11.52 16.59 -9.16
CA LEU A 232 -11.46 15.93 -10.48
C LEU A 232 -12.62 14.95 -10.73
N HIS A 233 -13.42 14.62 -9.71
CA HIS A 233 -14.53 13.64 -9.73
C HIS A 233 -14.19 12.27 -10.33
N SER A 234 -12.93 12.03 -10.67
CA SER A 234 -12.36 10.84 -11.28
C SER A 234 -11.14 10.43 -10.45
N LEU A 235 -11.02 9.13 -10.22
CA LEU A 235 -9.98 8.53 -9.37
C LEU A 235 -8.87 7.87 -10.19
N ASN A 236 -9.07 7.72 -11.51
CA ASN A 236 -8.11 7.14 -12.44
C ASN A 236 -7.18 8.22 -13.01
N LEU A 237 -5.88 8.07 -12.77
CA LEU A 237 -4.86 8.94 -13.38
C LEU A 237 -4.85 8.83 -14.91
N ASP A 238 -5.21 7.66 -15.44
CA ASP A 238 -5.34 7.40 -16.88
C ASP A 238 -6.44 8.24 -17.54
N GLU A 239 -7.48 8.64 -16.79
CA GLU A 239 -8.56 9.48 -17.29
C GLU A 239 -8.15 10.95 -17.35
N VAL A 240 -7.36 11.41 -16.37
CA VAL A 240 -6.80 12.76 -16.34
C VAL A 240 -5.81 12.97 -17.48
N LEU A 241 -4.91 12.00 -17.70
CA LEU A 241 -3.88 12.09 -18.75
C LEU A 241 -4.43 12.03 -20.18
N ARG A 242 -5.65 11.51 -20.37
CA ARG A 242 -6.33 11.44 -21.68
C ARG A 242 -7.27 12.62 -21.95
N GLY A 243 -7.47 13.51 -20.97
CA GLY A 243 -8.43 14.62 -21.07
C GLY A 243 -7.97 15.82 -21.88
N ASP A 244 -6.71 15.85 -22.33
CA ASP A 244 -6.07 17.00 -22.99
C ASP A 244 -5.90 16.86 -24.53
N ASP A 245 -6.51 15.85 -25.16
CA ASP A 245 -6.60 15.70 -26.64
C ASP A 245 -8.05 15.92 -27.15
#